data_AF-A0A1J3FBT1-F1
#
_entry.id   AF-A0A1J3FBT1-F1
#
_cell.length_a   1.000
_cell.length_b   1.000
_cell.length_c   1.000
_cell.angle_alpha   90.00
_cell.angle_beta   90.00
_cell.angle_gamma   90.00
#
_symmetry.space_group_name_H-M   'P 1'
#
loop_
_entity.id
_entity.type
_entity.pdbx_description
1 polymer ?
#
loop_
_entity_poly.entity_id
_entity_poly.type
_entity_poly.pdbx_seq_one_letter_code
_entity_poly.pdbx_strand_id
1 'polypeptide(L)'
;GYDARQVRPSIEAAFKKLGYFGPVSITAYADHKQTSDHHLQGLSSTGIAVTHTKSAKICKVMFSDMLEWRAQNPPPATMMLMSNQVEDVFSW
;
A
#
# COMPACT_ATOMS: atom_id res chain seq x y z
N GLY A 1 15.26 -13.06 -7.90
CA GLY A 1 14.68 -11.79 -7.42
C GLY A 1 13.23 -11.70 -7.85
N TYR A 2 12.47 -10.73 -7.35
CA TYR A 2 11.11 -10.43 -7.80
C TYR A 2 11.08 -9.14 -8.61
N ASP A 3 10.11 -8.98 -9.51
CA ASP A 3 9.91 -7.74 -10.26
C ASP A 3 8.85 -6.88 -9.57
N ALA A 4 9.27 -5.77 -8.97
CA ALA A 4 8.37 -4.84 -8.29
C ALA A 4 7.27 -4.28 -9.21
N ARG A 5 7.48 -4.27 -10.54
CA ARG A 5 6.47 -3.84 -11.52
C ARG A 5 5.29 -4.81 -11.62
N GLN A 6 5.41 -6.03 -11.10
CA GLN A 6 4.33 -7.01 -11.11
C GLN A 6 3.37 -6.86 -9.95
N VAL A 7 3.68 -6.03 -8.94
CA VAL A 7 2.85 -5.88 -7.73
C VAL A 7 1.45 -5.36 -8.08
N ARG A 8 1.34 -4.21 -8.76
CA ARG A 8 0.04 -3.65 -9.14
C ARG A 8 -0.75 -4.56 -10.10
N PRO A 9 -0.19 -5.03 -11.23
CA PRO A 9 -0.91 -5.91 -12.14
C PRO A 9 -1.43 -7.18 -11.46
N SER A 10 -0.65 -7.76 -10.53
CA SER A 10 -1.07 -8.95 -9.78
C SER A 10 -2.25 -8.67 -8.85
N ILE A 11 -2.20 -7.55 -8.11
CA ILE A 11 -3.30 -7.13 -7.23
C ILE A 11 -4.57 -6.84 -8.04
N GLU A 12 -4.47 -6.06 -9.12
CA GLU A 12 -5.60 -5.74 -9.98
C GLU A 12 -6.20 -6.98 -10.65
N ALA A 13 -5.36 -7.93 -11.08
CA ALA A 13 -5.82 -9.21 -11.63
C ALA A 13 -6.57 -10.05 -10.58
N ALA A 14 -6.10 -10.07 -9.32
CA ALA A 14 -6.78 -10.74 -8.22
C ALA A 14 -8.14 -10.09 -7.93
N PHE A 15 -8.20 -8.77 -7.87
CA PHE A 15 -9.44 -8.01 -7.68
C PHE A 15 -10.45 -8.26 -8.79
N LYS A 16 -10.04 -8.24 -10.06
CA LYS A 16 -10.90 -8.57 -11.19
C LYS A 16 -11.48 -9.99 -11.08
N LYS A 17 -10.68 -10.97 -10.66
CA LYS A 17 -11.15 -12.35 -10.43
C LYS A 17 -12.21 -12.47 -9.33
N LEU A 18 -12.17 -11.56 -8.35
CA LEU A 18 -13.15 -11.46 -7.27
C LEU A 18 -14.37 -10.58 -7.63
N GLY A 19 -14.44 -10.06 -8.86
CA GLY A 19 -15.55 -9.22 -9.33
C GLY A 19 -15.40 -7.72 -9.03
N TYR A 20 -14.22 -7.28 -8.58
CA TYR A 20 -13.92 -5.85 -8.37
C TYR A 20 -13.35 -5.25 -9.66
N PHE A 21 -14.12 -4.38 -10.31
CA PHE A 21 -13.73 -3.70 -11.55
C PHE A 21 -13.53 -2.18 -11.38
N GLY A 22 -13.71 -1.67 -10.16
CA GLY A 22 -13.51 -0.27 -9.84
C GLY A 22 -12.03 0.16 -9.88
N PRO A 23 -11.77 1.47 -9.91
CA PRO A 23 -10.41 1.99 -9.80
C PRO A 23 -9.77 1.58 -8.47
N VAL A 24 -8.47 1.28 -8.51
CA VAL A 24 -7.69 0.84 -7.35
C VAL A 24 -6.59 1.86 -7.09
N SER A 25 -6.59 2.43 -5.89
CA SER A 25 -5.50 3.27 -5.39
C SER A 25 -4.60 2.41 -4.48
N ILE A 26 -3.29 2.43 -4.70
CA ILE A 26 -2.32 1.65 -3.93
C ILE A 26 -1.23 2.59 -3.41
N THR A 27 -1.01 2.56 -2.10
CA THR A 27 0.10 3.25 -1.43
C THR A 27 0.98 2.22 -0.73
N ALA A 28 2.27 2.22 -1.05
CA ALA A 28 3.30 1.43 -0.38
C ALA A 28 4.09 2.33 0.57
N TYR A 29 4.39 1.82 1.77
CA TYR A 29 5.12 2.54 2.80
C TYR A 29 6.48 1.87 3.00
N ALA A 30 7.56 2.63 2.88
CA ALA A 30 8.90 2.09 3.01
C ALA A 30 9.92 3.12 3.53
N ASP A 31 10.97 2.62 4.19
CA ASP A 31 12.18 3.41 4.37
C ASP A 31 12.99 3.37 3.07
N HIS A 32 12.97 4.50 2.34
CA HIS A 32 13.65 4.63 1.05
C HIS A 32 15.17 4.50 1.20
N LYS A 33 15.73 4.76 2.39
CA LYS A 33 17.16 4.58 2.63
C LYS A 33 17.55 3.11 2.82
N GLN A 34 16.57 2.26 3.14
CA GLN A 34 16.76 0.82 3.37
C GLN A 34 16.18 -0.04 2.25
N THR A 35 15.53 0.59 1.26
CA THR A 35 14.90 -0.07 0.13
C THR A 35 15.66 0.29 -1.14
N SER A 36 16.04 -0.71 -1.94
CA SER A 36 16.78 -0.44 -3.18
C SER A 36 15.96 0.42 -4.16
N ASP A 37 16.61 1.38 -4.80
CA ASP A 37 15.99 2.28 -5.78
C ASP A 37 15.26 1.53 -6.90
N HIS A 38 15.79 0.40 -7.38
CA HIS A 38 15.12 -0.40 -8.40
C HIS A 38 13.73 -0.90 -7.97
N HIS A 39 13.55 -1.25 -6.69
CA HIS A 39 12.23 -1.63 -6.17
C HIS A 39 11.31 -0.43 -6.02
N LEU A 40 11.79 0.70 -5.48
CA LEU A 40 11.00 1.93 -5.34
C LEU A 40 10.52 2.46 -6.70
N GLN A 41 11.43 2.51 -7.68
CA GLN A 41 11.13 2.89 -9.06
C GLN A 41 10.22 1.87 -9.74
N GLY A 42 10.46 0.58 -9.53
CA GLY A 42 9.62 -0.49 -10.08
C GLY A 42 8.16 -0.34 -9.61
N LEU A 43 7.92 -0.11 -8.32
CA LEU A 43 6.58 0.18 -7.79
C LEU A 43 6.00 1.47 -8.40
N SER A 44 6.74 2.57 -8.30
CA SER A 44 6.29 3.89 -8.76
C SER A 44 5.95 3.92 -10.25
N SER A 45 6.71 3.22 -11.09
CA SER A 45 6.50 3.13 -12.55
C SER A 45 5.15 2.51 -12.93
N THR A 46 4.51 1.78 -12.01
CA THR A 46 3.18 1.19 -12.21
C THR A 46 2.04 2.06 -11.67
N GLY A 47 2.36 3.21 -11.07
CA GLY A 47 1.38 4.10 -10.44
C GLY A 47 1.08 3.76 -8.98
N ILE A 48 1.89 2.93 -8.32
CA ILE A 48 1.85 2.77 -6.85
C ILE A 48 2.50 4.01 -6.24
N ALA A 49 1.79 4.70 -5.35
CA ALA A 49 2.37 5.77 -4.54
C ALA A 49 3.35 5.16 -3.53
N VAL A 50 4.58 5.66 -3.45
CA VAL A 50 5.59 5.14 -2.53
C VAL A 50 5.93 6.21 -1.49
N THR A 51 5.41 6.03 -0.28
CA THR A 51 5.53 6.98 0.82
C THR A 51 6.77 6.66 1.66
N HIS A 52 7.68 7.63 1.75
CA HIS A 52 8.84 7.51 2.62
C HIS A 52 8.45 7.59 4.09
N THR A 53 8.92 6.64 4.88
CA THR A 53 8.83 6.65 6.34
C THR A 53 10.11 6.08 6.95
N LYS A 54 10.31 6.25 8.27
CA LYS A 54 11.37 5.52 8.98
C LYS A 54 10.85 4.13 9.32
N SER A 55 11.66 3.08 9.23
CA SER A 55 11.20 1.69 9.47
C SER A 55 10.41 1.54 10.78
N ALA A 56 10.88 2.14 11.88
CA ALA A 56 10.21 2.11 13.18
C ALA A 56 8.86 2.85 13.26
N LYS A 57 8.46 3.58 12.21
CA LYS A 57 7.25 4.38 12.15
C LYS A 57 6.28 3.94 11.04
N ILE A 58 6.59 2.88 10.29
CA ILE A 58 5.74 2.40 9.18
C ILE A 58 4.30 2.19 9.65
N CYS A 59 4.08 1.37 10.70
CA CYS A 59 2.74 1.07 11.21
C CYS A 59 1.96 2.32 11.64
N LYS A 60 2.63 3.26 12.34
CA LYS A 60 2.02 4.51 12.79
C LYS A 60 1.58 5.40 11.62
N VAL A 61 2.43 5.53 10.59
CA VAL A 61 2.09 6.32 9.40
C VAL A 61 0.96 5.66 8.63
N MET A 62 1.01 4.34 8.41
CA MET A 62 -0.04 3.60 7.74
C MET A 62 -1.41 3.84 8.37
N PHE A 63 -1.54 3.71 9.69
CA PHE A 63 -2.82 3.93 10.35
C PHE A 63 -3.29 5.38 10.31
N SER A 64 -2.37 6.35 10.44
CA SER A 64 -2.72 7.77 10.32
C SER A 64 -3.37 8.05 8.96
N ASP A 65 -2.75 7.54 7.89
CA ASP A 65 -3.26 7.68 6.52
C ASP A 65 -4.58 6.91 6.34
N MET A 66 -4.76 5.76 7.00
CA MET A 66 -6.03 5.04 7.00
C MET A 66 -7.17 5.84 7.65
N LEU A 67 -6.91 6.49 8.80
CA LEU A 67 -7.91 7.34 9.45
C LEU A 67 -8.29 8.53 8.59
N GLU A 68 -7.30 9.19 8.00
CA GLU A 68 -7.53 10.33 7.09
C GLU A 68 -8.31 9.89 5.85
N TRP A 69 -7.91 8.79 5.22
CA TRP A 69 -8.63 8.25 4.07
C TRP A 69 -10.08 7.92 4.42
N ARG A 70 -10.33 7.29 5.57
CA ARG A 70 -11.69 6.97 6.03
C ARG A 70 -12.53 8.22 6.23
N ALA A 71 -11.95 9.30 6.75
CA ALA A 71 -12.66 10.57 6.92
C ALA A 71 -13.07 11.19 5.58
N GLN A 72 -12.29 10.97 4.51
CA GLN A 72 -12.52 11.52 3.18
C GLN A 72 -13.40 10.64 2.27
N ASN A 73 -13.55 9.35 2.60
CA ASN A 73 -14.24 8.36 1.75
C ASN A 73 -15.42 7.71 2.50
N PRO A 74 -16.61 8.34 2.52
CA PRO A 74 -17.79 7.77 3.17
C PRO A 74 -18.29 6.50 2.44
N PRO A 75 -19.03 5.60 3.12
CA PRO A 75 -19.56 4.39 2.50
C PRO A 75 -20.46 4.66 1.27
N PRO A 76 -20.42 3.79 0.22
CA PRO A 76 -19.63 2.56 0.14
C PRO A 76 -18.17 2.85 -0.27
N ALA A 77 -17.23 2.41 0.58
CA ALA A 77 -15.80 2.51 0.33
C ALA A 77 -15.09 1.27 0.93
N THR A 78 -14.06 0.77 0.27
CA THR A 78 -13.32 -0.42 0.71
C THR A 78 -11.84 -0.10 0.81
N MET A 79 -11.24 -0.50 1.93
CA MET A 79 -9.81 -0.37 2.18
C MET A 79 -9.24 -1.77 2.45
N MET A 80 -8.06 -2.05 1.92
CA MET A 80 -7.32 -3.29 2.18
C MET A 80 -5.96 -2.96 2.77
N LEU A 81 -5.65 -3.56 3.93
CA LEU A 81 -4.34 -3.47 4.57
C LEU A 81 -3.55 -4.75 4.29
N MET A 82 -2.36 -4.60 3.69
CA MET A 82 -1.39 -5.69 3.55
C MET A 82 -0.20 -5.40 4.46
N SER A 83 -0.05 -6.19 5.52
CA SER A 83 1.08 -6.10 6.45
C SER A 83 1.33 -7.49 7.05
N ASN A 84 2.59 -7.83 7.33
CA ASN A 84 2.95 -8.99 8.15
C ASN A 84 3.01 -8.64 9.65
N GLN A 85 2.74 -7.39 10.00
CA GLN A 85 2.73 -6.83 11.36
C GLN A 85 1.36 -6.23 11.69
N VAL A 86 0.28 -6.95 11.36
CA VAL A 86 -1.10 -6.43 11.54
C VAL A 86 -1.37 -6.07 13.00
N GLU A 87 -0.87 -6.86 13.96
CA GLU A 87 -1.00 -6.56 15.38
C GLU A 87 -0.33 -5.21 15.72
N ASP A 88 0.90 -4.97 15.25
CA ASP A 88 1.62 -3.70 15.48
C ASP A 88 0.92 -2.48 14.84
N VAL A 89 0.18 -2.69 13.74
CA VAL A 89 -0.59 -1.62 13.08
C VAL A 89 -1.78 -1.16 13.91
N PHE A 90 -2.29 -2.00 14.83
CA PHE A 90 -3.47 -1.69 15.65
C PHE A 90 -3.21 -1.72 17.17
N SER A 91 -2.01 -2.10 17.62
CA SER A 91 -1.65 -2.25 19.04
C SER A 91 -1.29 -0.91 19.70
N TRP A 92 -2.28 -0.07 19.99
CA TRP A 92 -2.06 1.27 20.53
C TRP A 92 -3.01 1.58 21.67
#